data_AF-A0A443RYN1-F1
#
_entry.id   AF-A0A443RYN1-F1
#
_cell.length_a   1.000
_cell.length_b   1.000
_cell.length_c   1.000
_cell.angle_alpha   90.00
_cell.angle_beta   90.00
_cell.angle_gamma   90.00
#
_symmetry.space_group_name_H-M   'P 1'
#
loop_
_entity.id
_entity.type
_entity.pdbx_description
1 polymer ?
#
loop_
_entity_poly.entity_id
_entity_poly.type
_entity_poly.pdbx_seq_one_letter_code
_entity_poly.pdbx_strand_id
1 'polypeptide(L)'
;MSVESNEICSTVGCNKSGASLRCPQCLKQGITNVFFCSQQCFKSNWKEHRIIHKKEAEVYDPWPFYSFSGPLRPYPITERRLVPANIERPDYATHVEGISVSEEKAKGCNIIKVLDEEEIEGVRVAGRLGREVMDAVAKAVDVGVTTDELDRIVHEESIEKDCYPSPLNYYQFPKSCCTSVNEVICHGIPDTRPLKNGDLVNVDITVYHRGFHGDLNETFFVGTVDKAAKKLTT
;
A
#
# COMPACT_ATOMS: atom_id res chain seq x y z
N MET A 1 -9.40 3.41 -60.07
CA MET A 1 -8.18 2.58 -59.97
C MET A 1 -8.07 2.14 -58.53
N SER A 2 -8.42 0.88 -58.24
CA SER A 2 -8.38 0.30 -56.90
C SER A 2 -6.92 0.17 -56.47
N VAL A 3 -6.53 0.94 -55.44
CA VAL A 3 -5.22 0.78 -54.81
C VAL A 3 -5.25 -0.57 -54.10
N GLU A 4 -4.61 -1.59 -54.67
CA GLU A 4 -4.39 -2.86 -54.00
C GLU A 4 -3.48 -2.60 -52.79
N SER A 5 -4.04 -2.71 -51.59
CA SER A 5 -3.28 -2.55 -50.35
C SER A 5 -2.30 -3.71 -50.21
N ASN A 6 -0.99 -3.42 -50.27
CA ASN A 6 0.08 -4.43 -50.16
C ASN A 6 0.35 -4.90 -48.71
N GLU A 7 -0.52 -4.53 -47.78
CA GLU A 7 -0.36 -4.77 -46.35
C GLU A 7 -0.58 -6.25 -46.00
N ILE A 8 0.26 -6.77 -45.10
CA ILE A 8 0.24 -8.15 -44.65
C ILE A 8 -0.51 -8.23 -43.31
N CYS A 9 -1.33 -9.26 -43.15
CA CYS A 9 -2.05 -9.52 -41.90
C CYS A 9 -1.07 -9.71 -40.72
N SER A 10 -1.27 -8.92 -39.66
CA SER A 10 -0.45 -8.95 -38.44
C SER A 10 -0.78 -10.11 -37.49
N THR A 11 -1.72 -10.99 -37.85
CA THR A 11 -2.04 -12.18 -37.05
C THR A 11 -0.98 -13.26 -37.26
N VAL A 12 -0.37 -13.71 -36.16
CA VAL A 12 0.68 -14.74 -36.17
C VAL A 12 0.15 -16.00 -36.86
N GLY A 13 0.84 -16.44 -37.91
CA GLY A 13 0.47 -17.62 -38.70
C GLY A 13 -0.58 -17.39 -39.80
N CYS A 14 -1.04 -16.15 -40.04
CA CYS A 14 -2.00 -15.87 -41.12
C CYS A 14 -1.33 -15.57 -42.48
N ASN A 15 -0.33 -14.69 -42.51
CA ASN A 15 0.49 -14.32 -43.69
C ASN A 15 -0.29 -13.92 -44.98
N LYS A 16 -1.58 -13.58 -44.89
CA LYS A 16 -2.37 -13.12 -46.04
C LYS A 16 -2.02 -11.67 -46.39
N SER A 17 -1.74 -11.41 -47.66
CA SER A 17 -1.64 -10.06 -48.24
C SER A 17 -3.03 -9.47 -48.50
N GLY A 18 -3.11 -8.16 -48.76
CA GLY A 18 -4.39 -7.48 -48.99
C GLY A 18 -5.13 -7.09 -47.70
N ALA A 19 -4.44 -7.02 -46.57
CA ALA A 19 -5.07 -6.73 -45.28
C ALA A 19 -5.42 -5.24 -45.14
N SER A 20 -6.70 -4.91 -44.97
CA SER A 20 -7.17 -3.52 -44.86
C SER A 20 -7.94 -3.22 -43.58
N LEU A 21 -8.34 -4.25 -42.82
CA LEU A 21 -9.10 -4.09 -41.59
C LEU A 21 -8.18 -3.58 -40.46
N ARG A 22 -8.65 -2.58 -39.71
CA ARG A 22 -7.89 -1.93 -38.62
C ARG A 22 -8.67 -1.94 -37.31
N CYS A 23 -7.94 -2.05 -36.20
CA CYS A 23 -8.51 -1.94 -34.86
C CYS A 23 -8.84 -0.47 -34.52
N PRO A 24 -10.08 -0.14 -34.08
CA PRO A 24 -10.43 1.23 -33.70
C PRO A 24 -9.58 1.81 -32.57
N GLN A 25 -9.13 0.96 -31.63
CA GLN A 25 -8.27 1.37 -30.53
C GLN A 25 -6.84 1.67 -30.99
N CYS A 26 -6.31 0.92 -31.96
CA CYS A 26 -5.04 1.23 -32.62
C CYS A 26 -5.08 2.62 -33.26
N LEU A 27 -6.16 2.92 -34.00
CA LEU A 27 -6.34 4.23 -34.64
C LEU A 27 -6.40 5.37 -33.62
N LYS A 28 -7.09 5.16 -32.48
CA LYS A 28 -7.12 6.14 -31.37
C LYS A 28 -5.77 6.32 -30.70
N GLN A 29 -4.93 5.28 -30.64
CA GLN A 29 -3.61 5.30 -30.03
C GLN A 29 -2.47 5.63 -31.03
N GLY A 30 -2.79 5.96 -32.28
CA GLY A 30 -1.80 6.30 -33.31
C GLY A 30 -0.99 5.10 -33.84
N ILE A 31 -1.42 3.86 -33.55
CA ILE A 31 -0.78 2.64 -34.04
C ILE A 31 -1.27 2.37 -35.47
N THR A 32 -0.42 2.65 -36.48
CA THR A 32 -0.82 2.61 -37.90
C THR A 32 -0.47 1.32 -38.63
N ASN A 33 0.44 0.51 -38.10
CA ASN A 33 1.08 -0.59 -38.84
C ASN A 33 0.48 -1.97 -38.52
N VAL A 34 -0.76 -2.03 -38.04
CA VAL A 34 -1.43 -3.27 -37.67
C VAL A 34 -2.68 -3.48 -38.52
N PHE A 35 -2.66 -4.53 -39.34
CA PHE A 35 -3.71 -4.84 -40.31
C PHE A 35 -4.21 -6.27 -40.14
N PHE A 36 -5.50 -6.48 -40.42
CA PHE A 36 -6.14 -7.79 -40.37
C PHE A 36 -6.77 -8.12 -41.73
N CYS A 37 -6.63 -9.36 -42.19
CA CYS A 37 -7.19 -9.78 -43.47
C CYS A 37 -8.72 -9.97 -43.43
N SER A 38 -9.31 -10.17 -42.25
CA SER A 38 -10.75 -10.32 -42.07
C SER A 38 -11.19 -10.08 -40.62
N GLN A 39 -12.48 -9.86 -40.41
CA GLN A 39 -13.07 -9.72 -39.08
C GLN A 39 -12.91 -10.98 -38.23
N GLN A 40 -12.93 -12.15 -38.87
CA GLN A 40 -12.74 -13.44 -38.18
C GLN A 40 -11.30 -13.57 -37.67
N CYS A 41 -10.32 -13.18 -38.49
CA CYS A 41 -8.90 -13.20 -38.14
C CYS A 41 -8.58 -12.24 -36.98
N PHE A 42 -9.17 -11.05 -37.00
CA PHE A 42 -9.10 -10.10 -35.88
C PHE A 42 -9.68 -10.70 -34.58
N LYS A 43 -10.87 -11.31 -34.64
CA LYS A 43 -11.51 -11.91 -33.46
C LYS A 43 -10.71 -13.07 -32.87
N SER A 44 -10.12 -13.92 -33.71
CA SER A 44 -9.30 -15.04 -33.24
C SER A 44 -7.99 -14.58 -32.57
N ASN A 45 -7.41 -13.47 -33.03
CA ASN A 45 -6.15 -12.92 -32.51
C ASN A 45 -6.36 -11.81 -31.45
N TRP A 46 -7.60 -11.60 -30.98
CA TRP A 46 -7.90 -10.49 -30.07
C TRP A 46 -7.19 -10.61 -28.72
N LYS A 47 -7.00 -11.84 -28.21
CA LYS A 47 -6.36 -12.09 -26.91
C LYS A 47 -4.91 -11.63 -26.90
N GLU A 48 -4.19 -11.86 -27.98
CA GLU A 48 -2.80 -11.43 -28.19
C GLU A 48 -2.76 -9.94 -28.56
N HIS A 49 -3.61 -9.51 -29.50
CA HIS A 49 -3.61 -8.14 -29.99
C HIS A 49 -3.90 -7.11 -28.89
N ARG A 50 -4.85 -7.37 -27.99
CA ARG A 50 -5.21 -6.40 -26.93
C ARG A 50 -4.06 -6.06 -25.97
N ILE A 51 -3.00 -6.85 -25.94
CA ILE A 51 -1.81 -6.60 -25.10
C ILE A 51 -1.14 -5.28 -25.51
N ILE A 52 -1.11 -4.95 -26.81
CA ILE A 52 -0.52 -3.69 -27.30
C ILE A 52 -1.33 -2.46 -26.89
N HIS A 53 -2.58 -2.66 -26.44
CA HIS A 53 -3.45 -1.61 -25.92
C HIS A 53 -3.33 -1.44 -24.41
N LYS A 54 -2.65 -2.37 -23.74
CA LYS A 54 -2.33 -2.25 -22.32
C LYS A 54 -1.24 -1.18 -22.23
N LYS A 55 -1.56 0.00 -21.72
CA LYS A 55 -0.53 0.98 -21.34
C LYS A 55 0.45 0.25 -20.43
N GLU A 56 1.73 0.28 -20.76
CA GLU A 56 2.76 0.03 -19.76
C GLU A 56 2.49 1.03 -18.64
N ALA A 57 2.15 0.53 -17.45
CA ALA A 57 2.05 1.39 -16.28
C ALA A 57 3.44 1.96 -16.08
N GLU A 58 3.57 3.29 -16.01
CA GLU A 58 4.81 3.91 -15.58
C GLU A 58 5.22 3.25 -14.26
N VAL A 59 6.38 2.59 -14.26
CA VAL A 59 6.88 1.91 -13.08
C VAL A 59 7.28 3.01 -12.10
N TYR A 60 6.54 3.13 -11.01
CA TYR A 60 6.90 4.04 -9.92
C TYR A 60 8.18 3.52 -9.26
N ASP A 61 9.29 4.24 -9.48
CA ASP A 61 10.58 3.95 -8.87
C ASP A 61 11.18 5.24 -8.30
N PRO A 62 10.91 5.56 -7.02
CA PRO A 62 11.47 6.72 -6.35
C PRO A 62 12.97 6.57 -6.06
N TRP A 63 13.55 5.37 -6.19
CA TRP A 63 14.94 5.08 -5.87
C TRP A 63 15.64 4.28 -6.98
N PRO A 64 15.82 4.86 -8.17
CA PRO A 64 16.34 4.17 -9.36
C PRO A 64 17.78 3.63 -9.21
N PHE A 65 18.51 4.10 -8.19
CA PHE A 65 19.88 3.67 -7.89
C PHE A 65 19.98 2.74 -6.68
N TYR A 66 18.86 2.41 -6.05
CA TYR A 66 18.81 1.47 -4.93
C TYR A 66 18.59 0.04 -5.42
N SER A 67 19.36 -0.89 -4.88
CA SER A 67 19.22 -2.32 -5.17
C SER A 67 18.35 -2.99 -4.10
N PHE A 68 17.10 -3.28 -4.44
CA PHE A 68 16.18 -3.98 -3.55
C PHE A 68 16.63 -5.43 -3.30
N SER A 69 16.49 -5.89 -2.05
CA SER A 69 16.86 -7.24 -1.62
C SER A 69 15.84 -8.32 -2.03
N GLY A 70 14.61 -7.92 -2.34
CA GLY A 70 13.50 -8.81 -2.68
C GLY A 70 12.62 -8.27 -3.83
N PRO A 71 11.53 -8.99 -4.16
CA PRO A 71 10.63 -8.61 -5.25
C PRO A 71 9.70 -7.42 -4.93
N LEU A 72 9.53 -7.04 -3.66
CA LEU A 72 8.66 -5.93 -3.27
C LEU A 72 9.23 -4.59 -3.77
N ARG A 73 8.35 -3.68 -4.17
CA ARG A 73 8.67 -2.31 -4.60
C ARG A 73 7.70 -1.34 -3.95
N PRO A 74 8.13 -0.10 -3.67
CA PRO A 74 7.23 0.95 -3.21
C PRO A 74 6.21 1.30 -4.27
N TYR A 75 5.05 1.76 -3.84
CA TYR A 75 4.02 2.38 -4.67
C TYR A 75 3.85 3.84 -4.26
N PRO A 76 3.16 4.69 -5.05
CA PRO A 76 2.87 6.05 -4.66
C PRO A 76 2.19 6.12 -3.28
N ILE A 77 2.64 7.07 -2.45
CA ILE A 77 2.11 7.36 -1.12
C ILE A 77 1.13 8.53 -1.25
N THR A 78 -0.08 8.40 -0.70
CA THR A 78 -1.07 9.49 -0.69
C THR A 78 -0.76 10.53 0.40
N GLU A 79 -1.37 11.71 0.30
CA GLU A 79 -1.19 12.78 1.28
C GLU A 79 -1.50 12.35 2.72
N ARG A 80 -0.85 13.01 3.68
CA ARG A 80 -1.07 12.78 5.10
C ARG A 80 -2.49 13.16 5.50
N ARG A 81 -3.16 12.29 6.26
CA ARG A 81 -4.53 12.52 6.76
C ARG A 81 -4.54 13.55 7.89
N LEU A 82 -5.61 14.35 7.94
CA LEU A 82 -5.76 15.41 8.93
C LEU A 82 -6.38 14.88 10.22
N VAL A 83 -5.77 15.22 11.36
CA VAL A 83 -6.32 14.96 12.69
C VAL A 83 -7.19 16.14 13.13
N PRO A 84 -8.43 15.94 13.61
CA PRO A 84 -9.27 17.01 14.15
C PRO A 84 -8.61 17.79 15.30
N ALA A 85 -8.96 19.07 15.46
CA ALA A 85 -8.34 19.94 16.46
C ALA A 85 -8.67 19.56 17.91
N ASN A 86 -9.78 18.87 18.15
CA ASN A 86 -10.22 18.42 19.48
C ASN A 86 -9.45 17.20 20.00
N ILE A 87 -8.72 16.49 19.15
CA ILE A 87 -7.92 15.31 19.54
C ILE A 87 -6.64 15.78 20.23
N GLU A 88 -6.37 15.25 21.42
CA GLU A 88 -5.12 15.51 22.14
C GLU A 88 -3.92 15.00 21.34
N ARG A 89 -2.80 15.74 21.36
CA ARG A 89 -1.62 15.48 20.53
C ARG A 89 -0.38 15.25 21.38
N PRO A 90 0.47 14.28 21.01
CA PRO A 90 1.81 14.18 21.59
C PRO A 90 2.69 15.36 21.15
N ASP A 91 3.80 15.58 21.85
CA ASP A 91 4.66 16.75 21.69
C ASP A 91 5.27 16.90 20.28
N TYR A 92 5.49 15.79 19.59
CA TYR A 92 6.05 15.76 18.23
C TYR A 92 5.03 16.05 17.13
N ALA A 93 3.71 15.95 17.40
CA ALA A 93 2.69 16.01 16.35
C ALA A 93 2.71 17.33 15.56
N THR A 94 3.09 18.44 16.22
CA THR A 94 3.22 19.77 15.62
C THR A 94 4.66 20.19 15.38
N HIS A 95 5.64 19.37 15.76
CA HIS A 95 7.05 19.66 15.50
C HIS A 95 7.32 19.49 14.00
N VAL A 96 8.02 20.46 13.38
CA VAL A 96 8.30 20.46 11.94
C VAL A 96 9.03 19.19 11.50
N GLU A 97 10.00 18.78 12.30
CA GLU A 97 10.76 17.54 12.07
C GLU A 97 10.20 16.32 12.81
N GLY A 98 9.05 16.45 13.48
CA GLY A 98 8.46 15.33 14.21
C GLY A 98 9.26 14.84 15.42
N ILE A 99 10.17 15.65 15.95
CA ILE A 99 11.03 15.26 17.07
C ILE A 99 10.24 15.33 18.37
N SER A 100 10.27 14.26 19.16
CA SER A 100 9.73 14.28 20.52
C SER A 100 10.73 14.92 21.48
N VAL A 101 10.38 16.08 22.02
CA VAL A 101 11.23 16.82 22.96
C VAL A 101 11.35 16.07 24.29
N SER A 102 10.27 15.41 24.71
CA SER A 102 10.23 14.61 25.95
C SER A 102 11.15 13.39 25.85
N GLU A 103 11.17 12.69 24.73
CA GLU A 103 12.07 11.56 24.50
C GLU A 103 13.53 11.98 24.34
N GLU A 104 13.83 13.06 23.61
CA GLU A 104 15.20 13.57 23.47
C GLU A 104 15.80 13.99 24.82
N LYS A 105 14.99 14.50 25.74
CA LYS A 105 15.42 14.77 27.13
C LYS A 105 15.71 13.50 27.93
N ALA A 106 15.00 12.41 27.64
CA ALA A 106 15.19 11.11 28.31
C ALA A 106 16.29 10.26 27.66
N LYS A 107 16.82 10.67 26.51
CA LYS A 107 17.84 9.93 25.75
C LYS A 107 19.10 9.67 26.57
N GLY A 108 19.49 8.39 26.66
CA GLY A 108 20.62 7.95 27.49
C GLY A 108 20.31 7.85 28.99
N CYS A 109 19.06 8.10 29.41
CA CYS A 109 18.60 7.81 30.76
C CYS A 109 18.31 6.30 30.89
N ASN A 110 18.88 5.67 31.92
CA ASN A 110 18.66 4.26 32.22
C ASN A 110 17.66 4.06 33.37
N ILE A 111 16.95 5.11 33.77
CA ILE A 111 15.93 5.04 34.83
C ILE A 111 14.61 4.65 34.19
N ILE A 112 14.08 3.50 34.59
CA ILE A 112 12.76 3.04 34.17
C ILE A 112 11.72 3.68 35.08
N LYS A 113 10.74 4.37 34.48
CA LYS A 113 9.63 4.97 35.21
C LYS A 113 8.79 3.87 35.88
N VAL A 114 8.58 3.99 37.18
CA VAL A 114 7.61 3.18 37.92
C VAL A 114 6.29 3.95 37.91
N LEU A 115 5.27 3.37 37.28
CA LEU A 115 3.97 4.01 37.11
C LEU A 115 3.15 3.96 38.41
N ASP A 116 2.37 5.00 38.67
CA ASP A 116 1.34 4.99 39.70
C ASP A 116 0.02 4.37 39.22
N GLU A 117 -1.00 4.32 40.08
CA GLU A 117 -2.29 3.69 39.75
C GLU A 117 -3.04 4.39 38.59
N GLU A 118 -2.96 5.72 38.49
CA GLU A 118 -3.60 6.49 37.43
C GLU A 118 -2.89 6.28 36.10
N GLU A 119 -1.56 6.29 36.11
CA GLU A 119 -0.74 6.06 34.93
C GLU A 119 -0.89 4.62 34.40
N ILE A 120 -0.96 3.64 35.30
CA ILE A 120 -1.25 2.24 34.92
C ILE A 120 -2.61 2.16 34.22
N GLU A 121 -3.64 2.82 34.75
CA GLU A 121 -4.96 2.83 34.11
C GLU A 121 -4.95 3.54 32.75
N GLY A 122 -4.20 4.65 32.63
CA GLY A 122 -3.98 5.33 31.36
C GLY A 122 -3.39 4.41 30.29
N VAL A 123 -2.32 3.67 30.62
CA VAL A 123 -1.70 2.69 29.71
C VAL A 123 -2.66 1.54 29.38
N ARG A 124 -3.44 1.03 30.35
CA ARG A 124 -4.44 -0.03 30.09
C ARG A 124 -5.51 0.44 29.10
N VAL A 125 -6.02 1.66 29.28
CA VAL A 125 -7.04 2.22 28.39
C VAL A 125 -6.45 2.41 26.99
N ALA A 126 -5.26 3.02 26.86
CA ALA A 126 -4.60 3.19 25.56
C ALA A 126 -4.35 1.84 24.85
N GLY A 127 -3.87 0.83 25.58
CA GLY A 127 -3.68 -0.52 25.04
C GLY A 127 -4.97 -1.19 24.56
N ARG A 128 -6.07 -1.05 25.32
CA ARG A 128 -7.38 -1.55 24.90
C ARG A 128 -7.88 -0.87 23.63
N LEU A 129 -7.77 0.46 23.55
CA LEU A 129 -8.17 1.22 22.37
C LEU A 129 -7.32 0.83 21.15
N GLY A 130 -6.01 0.62 21.33
CA GLY A 130 -5.12 0.09 20.30
C GLY A 130 -5.58 -1.27 19.76
N ARG A 131 -5.98 -2.20 20.65
CA ARG A 131 -6.56 -3.50 20.26
C ARG A 131 -7.84 -3.34 19.45
N GLU A 132 -8.75 -2.46 19.87
CA GLU A 132 -10.00 -2.21 19.13
C GLU A 132 -9.73 -1.67 17.72
N VAL A 133 -8.73 -0.81 17.55
CA VAL A 133 -8.28 -0.34 16.21
C VAL A 133 -7.68 -1.51 15.41
N MET A 134 -6.85 -2.35 16.03
CA MET A 134 -6.30 -3.56 15.38
C MET A 134 -7.40 -4.51 14.90
N ASP A 135 -8.44 -4.73 15.70
CA ASP A 135 -9.60 -5.56 15.34
C ASP A 135 -10.36 -5.02 14.12
N ALA A 136 -10.44 -3.70 13.96
CA ALA A 136 -11.07 -3.09 12.81
C ALA A 136 -10.25 -3.33 11.53
N VAL A 137 -8.93 -3.11 11.60
CA VAL A 137 -8.03 -3.33 10.46
C VAL A 137 -7.94 -4.79 10.07
N ALA A 138 -7.87 -5.71 11.04
CA ALA A 138 -7.80 -7.14 10.79
C ALA A 138 -8.96 -7.64 9.91
N LYS A 139 -10.15 -7.06 10.04
CA LYS A 139 -11.34 -7.39 9.21
C LYS A 139 -11.23 -6.90 7.77
N ALA A 140 -10.38 -5.91 7.51
CA ALA A 140 -10.19 -5.31 6.20
C ALA A 140 -9.00 -5.88 5.42
N VAL A 141 -8.13 -6.68 6.06
CA VAL A 141 -7.02 -7.33 5.36
C VAL A 141 -7.55 -8.38 4.39
N ASP A 142 -7.48 -8.07 3.09
CA ASP A 142 -7.88 -8.98 2.03
C ASP A 142 -7.10 -8.72 0.72
N VAL A 143 -7.18 -9.66 -0.21
CA VAL A 143 -6.57 -9.57 -1.54
C VAL A 143 -7.11 -8.35 -2.29
N GLY A 144 -6.21 -7.51 -2.78
CA GLY A 144 -6.54 -6.32 -3.56
C GLY A 144 -6.70 -5.04 -2.72
N VAL A 145 -6.85 -5.14 -1.40
CA VAL A 145 -6.84 -3.97 -0.50
C VAL A 145 -5.45 -3.37 -0.48
N THR A 146 -5.34 -2.03 -0.55
CA THR A 146 -4.05 -1.35 -0.47
C THR A 146 -3.64 -1.14 0.99
N THR A 147 -2.34 -1.03 1.25
CA THR A 147 -1.89 -0.67 2.60
C THR A 147 -2.30 0.75 2.98
N ASP A 148 -2.42 1.68 2.02
CA ASP A 148 -3.00 3.01 2.23
C ASP A 148 -4.48 3.00 2.68
N GLU A 149 -5.24 1.98 2.27
CA GLU A 149 -6.62 1.77 2.73
C GLU A 149 -6.65 1.20 4.15
N LEU A 150 -5.70 0.32 4.52
CA LEU A 150 -5.55 -0.12 5.90
C LEU A 150 -5.16 1.05 6.82
N ASP A 151 -4.25 1.92 6.38
CA ASP A 151 -3.91 3.17 7.08
C ASP A 151 -5.11 4.09 7.26
N ARG A 152 -5.98 4.20 6.24
CA ARG A 152 -7.23 4.96 6.34
C ARG A 152 -8.08 4.48 7.51
N ILE A 153 -8.26 3.17 7.59
CA ILE A 153 -9.06 2.53 8.65
C ILE A 153 -8.41 2.78 10.01
N VAL A 154 -7.09 2.58 10.15
CA VAL A 154 -6.38 2.90 11.41
C VAL A 154 -6.62 4.35 11.81
N HIS A 155 -6.46 5.27 10.87
CA HIS A 155 -6.61 6.69 11.12
C HIS A 155 -8.03 7.01 11.60
N GLU A 156 -9.04 6.64 10.82
CA GLU A 156 -10.45 6.92 11.11
C GLU A 156 -10.88 6.29 12.45
N GLU A 157 -10.55 5.01 12.67
CA GLU A 157 -10.88 4.29 13.91
C GLU A 157 -10.16 4.85 15.15
N SER A 158 -8.97 5.42 14.98
CA SER A 158 -8.26 6.12 16.06
C SER A 158 -8.97 7.43 16.41
N ILE A 159 -9.33 8.23 15.40
CA ILE A 159 -10.05 9.49 15.61
C ILE A 159 -11.41 9.25 16.28
N GLU A 160 -12.15 8.23 15.84
CA GLU A 160 -13.45 7.86 16.42
C GLU A 160 -13.37 7.46 17.90
N LYS A 161 -12.19 7.03 18.36
CA LYS A 161 -11.91 6.65 19.75
C LYS A 161 -11.24 7.75 20.57
N ASP A 162 -11.25 8.99 20.07
CA ASP A 162 -10.56 10.13 20.67
C ASP A 162 -9.05 9.89 20.87
N CYS A 163 -8.42 9.18 19.93
CA CYS A 163 -6.99 8.89 19.92
C CYS A 163 -6.26 9.63 18.81
N TYR A 164 -5.01 9.99 19.07
CA TYR A 164 -4.05 10.37 18.02
C TYR A 164 -3.30 9.12 17.53
N PRO A 165 -3.19 8.86 16.22
CA PRO A 165 -2.35 7.77 15.71
C PRO A 165 -0.87 8.14 15.86
N SER A 166 -0.20 7.56 16.85
CA SER A 166 1.15 7.96 17.29
C SER A 166 2.21 7.97 16.17
N PRO A 167 2.24 7.02 15.21
CA PRO A 167 3.22 7.06 14.12
C PRO A 167 3.12 8.34 13.28
N LEU A 168 1.95 9.00 13.24
CA LEU A 168 1.74 10.16 12.40
C LEU A 168 2.66 11.31 12.81
N ASN A 169 3.51 11.74 11.87
CA ASN A 169 4.53 12.76 12.05
C ASN A 169 5.63 12.42 13.08
N TYR A 170 5.66 11.25 13.70
CA TYR A 170 6.76 10.86 14.57
C TYR A 170 8.05 10.73 13.75
N TYR A 171 9.04 11.57 14.03
CA TYR A 171 10.23 11.79 13.18
C TYR A 171 9.90 11.91 11.68
N GLN A 172 8.85 12.65 11.35
CA GLN A 172 8.30 12.86 10.00
C GLN A 172 7.69 11.63 9.32
N PHE A 173 7.47 10.53 10.04
CA PHE A 173 6.78 9.36 9.47
C PHE A 173 5.41 9.79 8.88
N PRO A 174 5.10 9.43 7.62
CA PRO A 174 4.07 10.12 6.85
C PRO A 174 2.64 9.62 7.09
N LYS A 175 2.48 8.48 7.78
CA LYS A 175 1.24 7.71 7.89
C LYS A 175 0.88 7.41 9.35
N SER A 176 -0.31 6.87 9.57
CA SER A 176 -0.92 6.65 10.89
C SER A 176 -0.59 5.27 11.47
N CYS A 177 -0.10 4.35 10.65
CA CYS A 177 0.40 3.03 11.06
C CYS A 177 1.59 2.61 10.19
N CYS A 178 2.23 1.50 10.56
CA CYS A 178 3.17 0.82 9.67
C CYS A 178 2.49 -0.41 9.05
N THR A 179 2.80 -0.69 7.78
CA THR A 179 2.35 -1.90 7.07
C THR A 179 3.55 -2.57 6.40
N SER A 180 3.97 -3.71 6.95
CA SER A 180 5.20 -4.39 6.57
C SER A 180 4.87 -5.70 5.85
N VAL A 181 4.96 -5.67 4.51
CA VAL A 181 4.63 -6.81 3.65
C VAL A 181 5.88 -7.67 3.40
N ASN A 182 5.76 -8.99 3.61
CA ASN A 182 6.77 -9.99 3.27
C ASN A 182 8.19 -9.69 3.80
N GLU A 183 9.13 -9.31 2.93
CA GLU A 183 10.53 -9.05 3.30
C GLU A 183 10.76 -7.71 4.04
N VAL A 184 9.72 -6.87 4.16
CA VAL A 184 9.78 -5.66 4.99
C VAL A 184 9.72 -6.09 6.46
N ILE A 185 10.80 -5.81 7.19
CA ILE A 185 10.92 -6.23 8.60
C ILE A 185 9.98 -5.41 9.49
N CYS A 186 10.09 -4.09 9.42
CA CYS A 186 9.27 -3.13 10.17
C CYS A 186 9.22 -1.79 9.43
N HIS A 187 8.36 -0.89 9.89
CA HIS A 187 8.23 0.49 9.41
C HIS A 187 7.96 0.62 7.90
N GLY A 188 7.28 -0.37 7.30
CA GLY A 188 6.75 -0.19 5.94
C GLY A 188 5.74 0.95 5.90
N ILE A 189 5.90 1.87 4.94
CA ILE A 189 5.00 3.02 4.79
C ILE A 189 3.77 2.57 3.99
N PRO A 190 2.55 2.76 4.51
CA PRO A 190 1.32 2.56 3.74
C PRO A 190 1.33 3.29 2.40
N ASP A 191 1.08 2.55 1.33
CA ASP A 191 1.13 3.02 -0.05
C ASP A 191 0.01 2.40 -0.90
N THR A 192 -0.02 2.77 -2.18
CA THR A 192 -1.09 2.32 -3.10
C THR A 192 -0.87 0.90 -3.64
N ARG A 193 0.05 0.10 -3.08
CA ARG A 193 0.24 -1.30 -3.48
C ARG A 193 -0.94 -2.16 -3.03
N PRO A 194 -1.66 -2.83 -3.95
CA PRO A 194 -2.65 -3.82 -3.54
C PRO A 194 -1.96 -5.07 -2.96
N LEU A 195 -2.46 -5.54 -1.82
CA LEU A 195 -2.08 -6.81 -1.22
C LEU A 195 -2.40 -7.97 -2.16
N LYS A 196 -1.51 -8.97 -2.22
CA LYS A 196 -1.63 -10.11 -3.13
C LYS A 196 -1.93 -11.38 -2.34
N ASN A 197 -2.68 -12.30 -2.96
CA ASN A 197 -2.88 -13.62 -2.39
C ASN A 197 -1.54 -14.31 -2.12
N GLY A 198 -1.33 -14.74 -0.88
CA GLY A 198 -0.09 -15.35 -0.40
C GLY A 198 0.86 -14.38 0.30
N ASP A 199 0.58 -13.07 0.31
CA ASP A 199 1.35 -12.10 1.10
C ASP A 199 1.16 -12.37 2.60
N LEU A 200 2.22 -12.13 3.37
CA LEU A 200 2.15 -11.81 4.79
C LEU A 200 2.19 -10.30 4.95
N VAL A 201 1.33 -9.75 5.80
CA VAL A 201 1.36 -8.31 6.13
C VAL A 201 1.29 -8.13 7.64
N ASN A 202 2.34 -7.54 8.20
CA ASN A 202 2.29 -7.03 9.57
C ASN A 202 1.69 -5.62 9.56
N VAL A 203 0.76 -5.37 10.47
CA VAL A 203 0.25 -4.02 10.74
C VAL A 203 0.67 -3.65 12.15
N ASP A 204 1.31 -2.49 12.29
CA ASP A 204 1.79 -1.96 13.56
C ASP A 204 1.02 -0.70 13.92
N ILE A 205 0.34 -0.73 15.06
CA ILE A 205 -0.60 0.29 15.52
C ILE A 205 -0.14 0.79 16.88
N THR A 206 0.04 2.10 16.97
CA THR A 206 0.25 2.78 18.23
C THR A 206 -0.75 3.94 18.36
N VAL A 207 -1.60 3.93 19.39
CA VAL A 207 -2.53 5.04 19.66
C VAL A 207 -2.04 5.87 20.84
N TYR A 208 -2.32 7.17 20.82
CA TYR A 208 -2.07 8.10 21.92
C TYR A 208 -3.39 8.61 22.47
N HIS A 209 -3.61 8.40 23.77
CA HIS A 209 -4.83 8.80 24.46
C HIS A 209 -4.50 9.24 25.89
N ARG A 210 -4.96 10.44 26.28
CA ARG A 210 -4.81 10.98 27.64
C ARG A 210 -3.38 10.97 28.18
N GLY A 211 -2.41 11.29 27.34
CA GLY A 211 -0.99 11.29 27.74
C GLY A 211 -0.26 9.96 27.58
N PHE A 212 -0.92 8.86 27.20
CA PHE A 212 -0.31 7.53 27.14
C PHE A 212 -0.36 6.92 25.74
N HIS A 213 0.70 6.19 25.38
CA HIS A 213 0.77 5.40 24.16
C HIS A 213 0.38 3.95 24.43
N GLY A 214 -0.43 3.35 23.55
CA GLY A 214 -0.73 1.93 23.52
C GLY A 214 -0.25 1.33 22.20
N ASP A 215 0.68 0.37 22.27
CA ASP A 215 1.43 -0.14 21.12
C ASP A 215 1.25 -1.66 20.94
N LEU A 216 0.96 -2.09 19.72
CA LEU A 216 0.82 -3.50 19.34
C LEU A 216 0.93 -3.70 17.82
N ASN A 217 1.37 -4.89 17.42
CA ASN A 217 1.33 -5.33 16.03
C ASN A 217 0.97 -6.80 15.89
N GLU A 218 0.41 -7.15 14.72
CA GLU A 218 0.09 -8.53 14.35
C GLU A 218 0.40 -8.77 12.86
N THR A 219 0.77 -10.00 12.53
CA THR A 219 1.01 -10.44 11.15
C THR A 219 -0.19 -11.22 10.63
N PHE A 220 -0.76 -10.77 9.52
CA PHE A 220 -1.93 -11.34 8.88
C PHE A 220 -1.59 -12.10 7.60
N PHE A 221 -2.42 -13.09 7.28
CA PHE A 221 -2.39 -13.79 6.00
C PHE A 221 -3.30 -13.10 5.00
N VAL A 222 -2.78 -12.78 3.82
CA VAL A 222 -3.60 -12.28 2.71
C VAL A 222 -4.03 -13.45 1.84
N GLY A 223 -5.30 -13.85 1.97
CA GLY A 223 -5.83 -15.02 1.26
C GLY A 223 -5.16 -16.33 1.70
N THR A 224 -4.73 -17.14 0.74
CA THR A 224 -4.09 -18.44 1.02
C THR A 224 -2.56 -18.34 0.98
N VAL A 225 -1.92 -18.60 2.11
CA VAL A 225 -0.45 -18.62 2.28
C VAL A 225 0.12 -20.04 2.28
N ASP A 226 1.40 -20.18 1.93
CA ASP A 226 2.10 -21.47 1.89
C ASP A 226 2.49 -22.00 3.29
N LYS A 227 3.08 -23.20 3.34
CA LYS A 227 3.48 -23.84 4.60
C LYS A 227 4.63 -23.10 5.31
N ALA A 228 5.53 -22.48 4.56
CA ALA A 228 6.67 -21.77 5.13
C ALA A 228 6.20 -20.48 5.82
N ALA A 229 5.31 -19.73 5.17
CA ALA A 229 4.66 -18.54 5.71
C ALA A 229 3.89 -18.85 7.00
N LYS A 230 3.13 -19.95 7.03
CA LYS A 230 2.45 -20.42 8.25
C LYS A 230 3.44 -20.74 9.37
N LYS A 231 4.50 -21.49 9.07
CA LYS A 231 5.52 -21.86 10.06
C LYS A 231 6.28 -20.65 10.62
N LEU A 232 6.48 -19.60 9.83
CA LEU A 232 7.17 -18.38 10.28
C LEU A 232 6.34 -17.57 11.29
N THR A 233 5.02 -17.69 11.23
CA THR A 233 4.07 -16.83 11.97
C THR A 233 3.40 -17.53 13.14
N THR A 234 3.68 -18.82 13.37
CA THR A 234 3.17 -19.65 14.47
C THR A 234 4.31 -20.19 15.32
#